data_AF-A0A7X3YTB2-F1
#
_entry.id   AF-A0A7X3YTB2-F1
#
_cell.length_a   1.000
_cell.length_b   1.000
_cell.length_c   1.000
_cell.angle_alpha   90.00
_cell.angle_beta   90.00
_cell.angle_gamma   90.00
#
_symmetry.space_group_name_H-M   'P 1'
#
loop_
_entity.id
_entity.type
_entity.pdbx_description
1 polymer ?
#
loop_
_entity_poly.entity_id
_entity_poly.type
_entity_poly.pdbx_seq_one_letter_code
_entity_poly.pdbx_strand_id
1 'polypeptide(L)'
;MSLAPPDPVPVSAQAIPFWELLENGKVPDQYLKTEYVTQQFVERLVHYVLSIPSKSISIPQLSAILEQIDARQQIFFFKRLKETSPHSLKEFAPLYYGFMAEFHPLLFT
;
A
#
# COMPACT_ATOMS: atom_id res chain seq x y z
N MET A 1 17.14 25.27 -32.10
CA MET A 1 17.36 24.67 -30.76
C MET A 1 16.24 23.68 -30.53
N SER A 2 16.52 22.38 -30.61
CA SER A 2 15.52 21.33 -30.35
C SER A 2 15.40 21.17 -28.84
N LEU A 3 14.27 21.56 -28.26
CA LEU A 3 13.99 21.29 -26.85
C LEU A 3 13.84 19.77 -26.71
N ALA A 4 14.74 19.12 -25.98
CA ALA A 4 14.54 17.74 -25.59
C ALA A 4 13.18 17.62 -24.90
N PRO A 5 12.41 16.54 -25.14
CA PRO A 5 11.17 16.33 -24.41
C PRO A 5 11.46 16.34 -22.90
N PRO A 6 10.58 16.94 -22.08
CA PRO A 6 10.79 17.02 -20.64
C PRO A 6 11.00 15.61 -20.07
N ASP A 7 11.95 15.48 -19.15
CA ASP A 7 12.22 14.21 -18.49
C ASP A 7 10.93 13.66 -17.87
N PRO A 8 10.63 12.36 -18.04
CA PRO A 8 9.42 11.77 -17.51
C PRO A 8 9.37 11.96 -15.99
N VAL A 9 8.24 12.45 -15.49
CA VAL A 9 8.03 12.68 -14.06
C VAL A 9 8.30 11.37 -13.31
N PRO A 10 9.21 11.36 -12.31
CA PRO A 10 9.51 10.18 -11.54
C PRO A 10 8.22 9.57 -10.98
N VAL A 11 8.12 8.24 -10.92
CA VAL A 11 6.98 7.55 -10.30
C VAL A 11 6.76 8.04 -8.85
N SER A 12 7.83 8.54 -8.21
CA SER A 12 7.74 9.13 -6.88
C SER A 12 6.94 10.44 -6.81
N ALA A 13 6.82 11.16 -7.92
CA ALA A 13 6.11 12.44 -8.03
C ALA A 13 4.75 12.30 -8.76
N GLN A 14 4.35 11.09 -9.13
CA GLN A 14 3.05 10.83 -9.76
C GLN A 14 1.95 10.65 -8.72
N ALA A 15 0.79 11.27 -8.97
CA ALA A 15 -0.41 11.04 -8.18
C ALA A 15 -0.93 9.62 -8.42
N ILE A 16 -1.32 8.94 -7.34
CA ILE A 16 -1.89 7.58 -7.39
C ILE A 16 -3.38 7.70 -7.03
N PRO A 17 -4.30 7.30 -7.93
CA PRO A 17 -5.74 7.40 -7.67
C PRO A 17 -6.22 6.25 -6.77
N PHE A 18 -5.80 6.25 -5.49
CA PHE A 18 -6.07 5.13 -4.57
C PHE A 18 -7.56 4.79 -4.43
N TRP A 19 -8.44 5.79 -4.48
CA TRP A 19 -9.89 5.58 -4.54
C TRP A 19 -10.28 4.60 -5.65
N GLU A 20 -9.85 4.86 -6.88
CA GLU A 20 -10.17 4.03 -8.04
C GLU A 20 -9.53 2.64 -7.92
N LEU A 21 -8.31 2.56 -7.39
CA LEU A 21 -7.64 1.27 -7.19
C LEU A 21 -8.42 0.42 -6.19
N LEU A 22 -8.84 1.02 -5.07
CA LEU A 22 -9.61 0.35 -4.02
C LEU A 22 -11.02 -0.06 -4.48
N GLU A 23 -11.67 0.76 -5.32
CA GLU A 23 -12.97 0.40 -5.92
C GLU A 23 -12.83 -0.77 -6.89
N ASN A 24 -11.80 -0.77 -7.74
CA ASN A 24 -11.57 -1.82 -8.72
C ASN A 24 -10.88 -3.05 -8.13
N GLY A 25 -10.31 -2.93 -6.93
CA GLY A 25 -9.51 -3.97 -6.27
C GLY A 25 -8.27 -4.37 -7.07
N LYS A 26 -7.69 -3.49 -7.89
CA LYS A 26 -6.57 -3.82 -8.79
C LYS A 26 -5.44 -2.82 -8.70
N VAL A 27 -4.22 -3.33 -8.57
CA VAL A 27 -2.99 -2.53 -8.63
C VAL A 27 -2.39 -2.64 -10.04
N PRO A 28 -2.20 -1.53 -10.77
CA PRO A 28 -1.49 -1.53 -12.04
C PRO A 28 -0.06 -2.09 -11.91
N ASP A 29 0.37 -2.92 -12.87
CA ASP A 29 1.69 -3.58 -12.86
C ASP A 29 2.87 -2.61 -12.72
N GLN A 30 2.70 -1.38 -13.19
CA GLN A 30 3.72 -0.33 -13.05
C GLN A 30 4.10 -0.05 -11.60
N TYR A 31 3.19 -0.25 -10.65
CA TYR A 31 3.44 -0.06 -9.22
C TYR A 31 4.04 -1.30 -8.54
N LEU A 32 4.02 -2.45 -9.21
CA LEU A 32 4.55 -3.73 -8.70
C LEU A 32 5.86 -4.16 -9.39
N LYS A 33 6.36 -3.34 -10.33
CA LYS A 33 7.44 -3.69 -11.25
C LYS A 33 8.79 -3.95 -10.55
N THR A 34 9.10 -3.21 -9.49
CA THR A 34 10.34 -3.35 -8.73
C THR A 34 10.08 -3.13 -7.25
N GLU A 35 10.92 -3.71 -6.40
CA GLU A 35 10.80 -3.57 -4.93
C GLU A 35 10.75 -2.10 -4.50
N TYR A 36 11.62 -1.25 -5.07
CA TYR A 36 11.61 0.19 -4.77
C TYR A 36 10.27 0.86 -5.13
N VAL A 37 9.69 0.56 -6.29
CA VAL A 37 8.42 1.16 -6.72
C VAL A 37 7.27 0.63 -5.86
N THR A 38 7.25 -0.67 -5.56
CA THR A 38 6.26 -1.27 -4.67
C THR A 38 6.31 -0.66 -3.28
N GLN A 39 7.51 -0.45 -2.72
CA GLN A 39 7.67 0.19 -1.42
C GLN A 39 7.15 1.64 -1.43
N GLN A 40 7.43 2.40 -2.49
CA GLN A 40 6.90 3.76 -2.65
C GLN A 40 5.36 3.78 -2.79
N PHE A 41 4.79 2.80 -3.49
CA PHE A 41 3.35 2.62 -3.58
C PHE A 41 2.74 2.33 -2.20
N VAL A 42 3.32 1.39 -1.45
CA VAL A 42 2.85 1.00 -0.11
C VAL A 42 2.94 2.16 0.87
N GLU A 43 4.04 2.91 0.88
CA GLU A 43 4.19 4.08 1.76
C GLU A 43 3.08 5.10 1.51
N ARG A 44 2.77 5.39 0.24
CA ARG A 44 1.65 6.28 -0.12
C ARG A 44 0.28 5.69 0.20
N LEU A 45 0.10 4.37 0.08
CA LEU A 45 -1.14 3.71 0.46
C LEU A 45 -1.38 3.87 1.97
N VAL A 46 -0.35 3.73 2.81
CA VAL A 46 -0.45 3.98 4.25
C VAL A 46 -0.88 5.43 4.50
N HIS A 47 -0.23 6.39 3.85
CA HIS A 47 -0.61 7.81 3.98
C HIS A 47 -2.05 8.06 3.55
N TYR A 48 -2.50 7.46 2.46
CA TYR A 48 -3.89 7.57 1.99
C TYR A 48 -4.87 7.04 3.04
N VAL A 49 -4.66 5.81 3.53
CA VAL A 49 -5.48 5.17 4.58
C VAL A 49 -5.55 6.04 5.85
N LEU A 50 -4.45 6.69 6.22
CA LEU A 50 -4.38 7.57 7.40
C LEU A 50 -5.02 8.94 7.19
N SER A 51 -5.14 9.40 5.93
CA SER A 51 -5.62 10.75 5.60
C SER A 51 -7.14 10.85 5.44
N ILE A 52 -7.80 9.73 5.20
CA ILE A 52 -9.26 9.67 5.02
C ILE A 52 -9.95 9.34 6.36
N PRO A 53 -11.25 9.66 6.50
CA PRO A 53 -12.00 9.29 7.69
C PRO A 53 -12.02 7.76 7.89
N SER A 54 -11.92 7.33 9.15
CA SER A 54 -12.16 5.95 9.57
C SER A 54 -13.42 5.36 8.91
N LYS A 55 -13.35 4.08 8.53
CA LYS A 55 -14.41 3.33 7.81
C LYS A 55 -14.74 3.79 6.37
N SER A 56 -14.00 4.75 5.82
CA SER A 56 -14.15 5.11 4.39
C SER A 56 -13.62 4.03 3.45
N ILE A 57 -12.73 3.16 3.94
CA ILE A 57 -12.25 1.96 3.24
C ILE A 57 -12.79 0.73 3.97
N SER A 58 -13.38 -0.19 3.22
CA SER A 58 -13.78 -1.49 3.75
C SER A 58 -12.62 -2.49 3.77
N ILE A 59 -12.68 -3.46 4.67
CA ILE A 59 -11.70 -4.55 4.77
C ILE A 59 -11.52 -5.29 3.41
N PRO A 60 -12.58 -5.66 2.67
CA PRO A 60 -12.41 -6.35 1.38
C PRO A 60 -11.65 -5.53 0.33
N GLN A 61 -11.92 -4.21 0.26
CA GLN A 61 -11.21 -3.33 -0.68
C GLN A 61 -9.72 -3.26 -0.38
N LEU A 62 -9.37 -3.11 0.91
CA LEU A 62 -7.96 -3.09 1.29
C LEU A 62 -7.29 -4.46 1.12
N SER A 63 -7.98 -5.55 1.45
CA SER A 63 -7.48 -6.93 1.26
C SER A 63 -7.12 -7.19 -0.20
N ALA A 64 -8.02 -6.86 -1.12
CA ALA A 64 -7.81 -7.06 -2.55
C ALA A 64 -6.53 -6.38 -3.06
N ILE A 65 -6.23 -5.17 -2.56
CA ILE A 65 -4.99 -4.47 -2.89
C ILE A 65 -3.77 -5.14 -2.26
N LEU A 66 -3.83 -5.48 -0.97
CA LEU A 66 -2.69 -6.08 -0.26
C LEU A 66 -2.30 -7.45 -0.81
N GLU A 67 -3.27 -8.26 -1.23
CA GLU A 67 -3.04 -9.59 -1.82
C GLU A 67 -2.23 -9.57 -3.12
N GLN A 68 -2.20 -8.43 -3.83
CA GLN A 68 -1.41 -8.25 -5.05
C GLN A 68 0.04 -7.81 -4.78
N ILE A 69 0.37 -7.51 -3.52
CA ILE A 69 1.66 -7.00 -3.09
C ILE A 69 2.46 -8.16 -2.49
N ASP A 70 3.79 -8.17 -2.67
CA ASP A 70 4.62 -9.20 -2.05
C ASP A 70 4.58 -9.14 -0.51
N ALA A 71 4.84 -10.28 0.12
CA ALA A 71 4.76 -10.45 1.57
C ALA A 71 5.59 -9.42 2.36
N ARG A 72 6.80 -9.07 1.89
CA ARG A 72 7.68 -8.13 2.63
C ARG A 72 7.08 -6.74 2.63
N GLN A 73 6.50 -6.33 1.51
CA GLN A 73 5.86 -5.03 1.38
C GLN A 73 4.50 -4.98 2.10
N GLN A 74 3.79 -6.11 2.22
CA GLN A 74 2.63 -6.21 3.12
C GLN A 74 3.03 -6.09 4.61
N ILE A 75 4.14 -6.71 5.05
CA ILE A 75 4.70 -6.49 6.41
C ILE A 75 4.97 -5.00 6.62
N PHE A 76 5.62 -4.37 5.63
CA PHE A 76 5.97 -2.95 5.69
C PHE A 76 4.73 -2.06 5.84
N PHE A 77 3.65 -2.34 5.10
CA PHE A 77 2.36 -1.65 5.24
C PHE A 77 1.86 -1.66 6.70
N PHE A 78 1.71 -2.84 7.29
CA PHE A 78 1.18 -2.97 8.65
C PHE A 78 2.12 -2.39 9.71
N LYS A 79 3.44 -2.53 9.53
CA LYS A 79 4.45 -1.92 10.40
C LYS A 79 4.30 -0.40 10.40
N ARG A 80 4.23 0.23 9.23
CA ARG A 80 4.07 1.69 9.09
C ARG A 80 2.73 2.17 9.63
N LEU A 81 1.65 1.44 9.37
CA LEU A 81 0.34 1.78 9.90
C LEU A 81 0.33 1.73 11.43
N LYS A 82 0.94 0.70 12.03
CA LYS A 82 1.10 0.56 13.49
C LYS A 82 1.95 1.67 14.11
N GLU A 83 3.09 2.00 13.49
CA GLU A 83 4.00 3.05 13.94
C GLU A 83 3.32 4.42 13.92
N THR A 84 2.47 4.68 12.93
CA THR A 84 1.87 6.00 12.72
C THR A 84 0.54 6.17 13.45
N SER A 85 -0.31 5.14 13.47
CA SER A 85 -1.62 5.16 14.12
C SER A 85 -2.03 3.78 14.64
N PRO A 86 -1.81 3.50 15.94
CA PRO A 86 -2.34 2.30 16.58
C PRO A 86 -3.87 2.19 16.53
N HIS A 87 -4.58 3.31 16.36
CA HIS A 87 -6.04 3.32 16.21
C HIS A 87 -6.47 2.75 14.86
N SER A 88 -5.85 3.21 13.77
CA SER A 88 -6.14 2.71 12.42
C SER A 88 -5.82 1.22 12.28
N LEU A 89 -4.76 0.74 12.96
CA LEU A 89 -4.47 -0.70 13.01
C LEU A 89 -5.62 -1.52 13.62
N LYS A 90 -6.33 -0.99 14.63
CA LYS A 90 -7.48 -1.69 15.25
C LYS A 90 -8.64 -1.85 14.28
N GLU A 91 -8.86 -0.88 13.40
CA GLU A 91 -9.92 -0.95 12.39
C GLU A 91 -9.65 -2.06 11.36
N PHE A 92 -8.37 -2.30 11.05
CA PHE A 92 -7.92 -3.37 10.15
C PHE A 92 -7.37 -4.59 10.91
N ALA A 93 -7.73 -4.76 12.18
CA ALA A 93 -7.23 -5.85 13.02
C ALA A 93 -7.44 -7.24 12.42
N PRO A 94 -8.60 -7.57 11.79
CA PRO A 94 -8.76 -8.87 11.13
C PRO A 94 -7.73 -9.14 10.03
N LEU A 95 -7.40 -8.12 9.22
CA LEU A 95 -6.35 -8.23 8.19
C LEU A 95 -4.98 -8.38 8.82
N TYR A 96 -4.67 -7.55 9.83
CA TYR A 96 -3.40 -7.61 10.53
C TYR A 96 -3.16 -8.96 11.21
N TYR A 97 -4.17 -9.53 11.88
CA TYR A 97 -4.03 -10.83 12.56
C TYR A 97 -4.00 -12.00 11.59
N GLY A 98 -4.81 -11.97 10.53
CA GLY A 98 -4.73 -12.97 9.45
C GLY A 98 -3.33 -12.98 8.83
N PHE A 99 -2.80 -11.79 8.54
CA PHE A 99 -1.46 -11.60 8.05
C PHE A 99 -0.38 -12.08 9.04
N MET A 100 -0.46 -11.69 10.32
CA MET A 100 0.49 -12.14 11.33
C MET A 100 0.48 -13.67 11.49
N ALA A 101 -0.67 -14.33 11.33
CA ALA A 101 -0.74 -15.79 11.39
C ALA A 101 -0.07 -16.46 10.18
N GLU A 102 -0.22 -15.90 8.99
CA GLU A 102 0.36 -16.43 7.74
C GLU A 102 1.88 -16.17 7.65
N PHE A 103 2.33 -14.98 8.07
CA PHE A 103 3.70 -14.52 7.90
C PHE A 103 4.53 -14.58 9.20
N HIS A 104 3.99 -15.13 10.30
CA HIS A 104 4.74 -15.39 11.53
C HIS A 104 6.11 -16.05 11.27
N PRO A 105 6.26 -17.04 10.37
CA PRO A 105 7.56 -17.66 10.10
C PRO A 105 8.57 -16.69 9.45
N LEU A 106 8.08 -15.75 8.62
CA LEU A 106 8.90 -14.82 7.84
C LEU A 106 9.30 -13.56 8.62
N LEU A 107 8.73 -13.33 9.81
CA LEU A 107 9.08 -12.21 10.68
C LEU A 107 10.30 -12.48 11.56
N PHE A 108 10.76 -13.73 11.67
CA PHE A 108 11.84 -14.16 12.58
C PHE A 108 13.00 -14.90 11.90
N THR A 109 13.05 -14.92 10.57
CA THR A 109 14.17 -15.44 9.76
C THR A 109 14.94 -14.29 9.11
#